data_AF-A0AAE0XHY7-F1
#
_entry.id   AF-A0AAE0XHY7-F1
#
_cell.length_a   1.000
_cell.length_b   1.000
_cell.length_c   1.000
_cell.angle_alpha   90.00
_cell.angle_beta   90.00
_cell.angle_gamma   90.00
#
_symmetry.space_group_name_H-M   'P 1'
#
loop_
_entity.id
_entity.type
_entity.pdbx_description
1 polymer ?
#
loop_
_entity_poly.entity_id
_entity_poly.type
_entity_poly.pdbx_seq_one_letter_code
_entity_poly.pdbx_strand_id
1 'polypeptide(L)'
;MAPLSSLLLLATAISPAYAAIASWWTDIGPQVILQNATTGAIRYSACNSYDSPAYSPTDGSALSLIFKPKAGTPLAGAGWWDETTTTASIYYVNEDNFIVNCVFVCDMSTGLFNRTGSWIVSGPAPSVANNTGLAVTLLGSTAGYRLYYHDETMTVNELSYTVETNWEWHGQISQDPQLSPAIHAAFSGTNNITVVTARDQEDIEVIRLNSDNSWRIATLPHTLNSSVVTNQTPGTNITINQTAPANFSLTSWTGSPGGLGISIDQHYTRSIWYIGNDSSLYSVANKNYVWSPQANQSNAYWPIADSPNAELSVTSDFKSSTVRIYYLVNKQVAEIKYEDDVWKGWATLQLPKLVTTSPIPSTPSSLPAETSAASNAGLSAGAKAGLGVGITLGVLALLGIGAAIFLVRRRKAALAAGERVPIGISDSNTAATSYGSPDPRPASAAYDNYMWEKKNLATNQFPTVNPEIYQLDASQRPTELAAPRPMYELPDQSFSHELSADTHSR
;
A
#
# COMPACT_ATOMS: atom_id res chain seq x y z
N MET A 1 -66.09 -13.22 8.46
CA MET A 1 -64.94 -13.50 7.59
C MET A 1 -64.33 -12.17 7.20
N ALA A 2 -63.20 -11.82 7.81
CA ALA A 2 -62.44 -10.60 7.50
C ALA A 2 -61.12 -11.04 6.85
N PRO A 3 -60.64 -10.37 5.78
CA PRO A 3 -59.35 -10.71 5.21
C PRO A 3 -58.23 -10.03 6.02
N LEU A 4 -57.35 -10.85 6.59
CA LEU A 4 -56.00 -10.40 6.95
C LEU A 4 -55.22 -10.20 5.65
N SER A 5 -54.81 -8.97 5.35
CA SER A 5 -53.77 -8.69 4.35
C SER A 5 -52.50 -8.26 5.05
N SER A 6 -51.45 -9.03 4.76
CA SER A 6 -50.11 -9.05 5.33
C SER A 6 -49.41 -7.69 5.30
N LEU A 7 -48.92 -7.26 6.45
CA LEU A 7 -47.92 -6.20 6.57
C LEU A 7 -46.56 -6.80 6.19
N LEU A 8 -46.02 -6.40 5.04
CA LEU A 8 -44.63 -6.69 4.67
C LEU A 8 -43.73 -5.83 5.56
N LEU A 9 -43.13 -6.43 6.60
CA LEU A 9 -41.99 -5.82 7.28
C LEU A 9 -40.78 -5.93 6.36
N LEU A 10 -40.42 -4.82 5.70
CA LEU A 10 -39.06 -4.61 5.22
C LEU A 10 -38.16 -4.62 6.46
N ALA A 11 -37.55 -5.76 6.75
CA ALA A 11 -36.37 -5.80 7.58
C ALA A 11 -35.28 -5.06 6.80
N THR A 12 -35.10 -3.77 7.09
CA THR A 12 -33.84 -3.10 6.79
C THR A 12 -32.78 -3.94 7.49
N ALA A 13 -31.97 -4.65 6.71
CA ALA A 13 -30.76 -5.27 7.23
C ALA A 13 -29.93 -4.12 7.81
N ILE A 14 -29.99 -3.95 9.13
CA ILE A 14 -29.02 -3.17 9.86
C ILE A 14 -27.75 -4.01 9.73
N SER A 15 -26.94 -3.74 8.70
CA SER A 15 -25.60 -4.30 8.62
C SER A 15 -24.95 -4.02 9.96
N PRO A 16 -24.49 -5.04 10.70
CA PRO A 16 -23.75 -4.79 11.93
C PRO A 16 -22.61 -3.88 11.54
N ALA A 17 -22.51 -2.70 12.19
CA ALA A 17 -21.47 -1.73 11.88
C ALA A 17 -20.12 -2.42 12.07
N TYR A 18 -19.50 -2.82 10.97
CA TYR A 18 -18.17 -3.41 10.98
C TYR A 18 -17.20 -2.30 11.37
N ALA A 19 -16.31 -2.60 12.30
CA ALA A 19 -15.27 -1.66 12.69
C ALA A 19 -14.28 -1.54 11.52
N ALA A 20 -14.27 -0.40 10.84
CA ALA A 20 -13.28 -0.13 9.81
C ALA A 20 -11.89 -0.03 10.44
N ILE A 21 -10.88 -0.64 9.80
CA ILE A 21 -9.49 -0.67 10.27
C ILE A 21 -8.56 -0.20 9.16
N ALA A 22 -7.52 0.55 9.51
CA ALA A 22 -6.47 0.91 8.57
C ALA A 22 -5.11 0.86 9.25
N SER A 23 -4.08 0.59 8.47
CA SER A 23 -2.70 0.52 8.93
C SER A 23 -1.75 1.02 7.85
N TRP A 24 -0.63 1.57 8.28
CA TRP A 24 0.44 2.02 7.39
C TRP A 24 1.79 1.87 8.07
N TRP A 25 2.84 1.88 7.25
CA TRP A 25 4.21 1.76 7.72
C TRP A 25 4.86 3.15 7.82
N THR A 26 5.65 3.35 8.87
CA THR A 26 6.54 4.51 9.05
C THR A 26 7.96 4.00 9.33
N ASP A 27 8.98 4.85 9.27
CA ASP A 27 10.36 4.38 9.50
C ASP A 27 10.61 3.80 10.90
N ILE A 28 9.75 4.10 11.89
CA ILE A 28 9.83 3.49 13.23
C ILE A 28 8.94 2.25 13.40
N GLY A 29 8.09 1.92 12.43
CA GLY A 29 7.19 0.77 12.49
C GLY A 29 5.76 1.06 12.03
N PRO A 30 4.87 0.06 12.14
CA PRO A 30 3.49 0.18 11.72
C PRO A 30 2.65 1.01 12.69
N GLN A 31 1.62 1.65 12.15
CA GLN A 31 0.57 2.34 12.90
C GLN A 31 -0.79 1.75 12.51
N VAL A 32 -1.71 1.69 13.46
CA VAL A 32 -3.04 1.09 13.26
C VAL A 32 -4.11 2.03 13.80
N ILE A 33 -5.20 2.16 13.06
CA ILE A 33 -6.41 2.87 13.50
C ILE A 33 -7.63 1.99 13.33
N LEU A 34 -8.61 2.18 14.20
CA LEU A 34 -9.87 1.45 14.19
C LEU A 34 -11.02 2.40 14.51
N GLN A 35 -12.11 2.35 13.75
CA GLN A 35 -13.34 3.03 14.15
C GLN A 35 -14.13 2.16 15.13
N ASN A 36 -14.48 2.73 16.27
CA ASN A 36 -15.46 2.13 17.15
C ASN A 36 -16.85 2.20 16.50
N ALA A 37 -17.42 1.03 16.18
CA ALA A 37 -18.71 0.90 15.53
C ALA A 37 -19.89 1.55 16.29
N THR A 38 -19.81 1.64 17.62
CA THR A 38 -20.87 2.20 18.47
C THR A 38 -20.76 3.70 18.63
N THR A 39 -19.55 4.22 18.86
CA THR A 39 -19.34 5.65 19.13
C THR A 39 -18.96 6.46 17.90
N GLY A 40 -18.57 5.81 16.81
CA GLY A 40 -17.99 6.44 15.62
C GLY A 40 -16.59 7.02 15.84
N ALA A 41 -16.04 6.92 17.05
CA ALA A 41 -14.72 7.45 17.37
C ALA A 41 -13.64 6.62 16.66
N ILE A 42 -12.71 7.31 16.00
CA ILE A 42 -11.54 6.67 15.39
C ILE A 42 -10.43 6.66 16.43
N ARG A 43 -10.00 5.46 16.83
CA ARG A 43 -8.92 5.23 17.79
C ARG A 43 -7.66 4.79 17.08
N TYR A 44 -6.52 5.01 17.71
CA TYR A 44 -5.21 4.76 17.13
C TYR A 44 -4.27 4.05 18.08
N SER A 45 -3.30 3.31 17.53
CA SER A 45 -2.15 2.82 18.28
C SER A 45 -1.24 3.98 18.68
N ALA A 46 -0.63 3.95 19.86
CA ALA A 46 0.27 4.97 20.34
C ALA A 46 1.32 5.35 19.27
N CYS A 47 1.38 6.64 18.93
CA CYS A 47 2.11 7.13 17.76
C CYS A 47 3.65 7.11 17.92
N ASN A 48 4.12 6.83 19.14
CA ASN A 48 5.52 6.68 19.51
C ASN A 48 5.94 5.21 19.70
N SER A 49 5.14 4.26 19.21
CA SER A 49 5.46 2.83 19.24
C SER A 49 6.54 2.48 18.22
N TYR A 50 7.61 1.81 18.65
CA TYR A 50 8.69 1.31 17.79
C TYR A 50 8.43 -0.15 17.42
N ASP A 51 8.06 -0.40 16.16
CA ASP A 51 7.75 -1.70 15.53
C ASP A 51 6.66 -2.57 16.20
N SER A 52 6.28 -2.24 17.44
CA SER A 52 5.29 -2.95 18.24
C SER A 52 4.15 -2.00 18.60
N PRO A 53 3.12 -1.85 17.74
CA PRO A 53 2.03 -0.91 17.97
C PRO A 53 1.29 -1.25 19.27
N ALA A 54 1.13 -0.26 20.14
CA ALA A 54 0.35 -0.40 21.36
C ALA A 54 -1.04 0.24 21.18
N TYR A 55 -2.12 -0.51 21.39
CA TYR A 55 -3.48 -0.06 21.14
C TYR A 55 -4.36 -0.27 22.36
N SER A 56 -5.21 0.72 22.66
CA SER A 56 -6.22 0.60 23.71
C SER A 56 -7.60 1.02 23.21
N PRO A 57 -8.63 0.21 23.47
CA PRO A 57 -10.00 0.55 23.09
C PRO A 57 -10.65 1.60 24.01
N THR A 58 -10.03 1.95 25.14
CA THR A 58 -10.68 2.73 26.22
C THR A 58 -9.87 3.93 26.71
N ASP A 59 -8.62 4.10 26.30
CA ASP A 59 -7.77 5.20 26.75
C ASP A 59 -8.07 6.53 26.01
N GLY A 60 -7.15 7.49 26.14
CA GLY A 60 -7.18 8.77 25.44
C GLY A 60 -6.77 8.72 23.95
N SER A 61 -6.43 7.56 23.39
CA SER A 61 -5.96 7.40 22.01
C SER A 61 -7.11 7.42 21.01
N ALA A 62 -7.88 8.51 21.00
CA ALA A 62 -8.96 8.79 20.06
C ALA A 62 -8.68 10.10 19.31
N LEU A 63 -8.92 10.11 18.00
CA LEU A 63 -8.66 11.28 17.17
C LEU A 63 -9.62 12.41 17.51
N SER A 64 -9.09 13.62 17.71
CA SER A 64 -9.90 14.84 17.74
C SER A 64 -10.20 15.28 16.31
N LEU A 65 -11.45 15.16 15.87
CA LEU A 65 -11.88 15.45 14.50
C LEU A 65 -12.79 16.69 14.44
N ILE A 66 -12.62 17.51 13.40
CA ILE A 66 -13.49 18.68 13.14
C ILE A 66 -14.73 18.22 12.37
N PHE A 67 -14.51 17.51 11.26
CA PHE A 67 -15.58 16.91 10.48
C PHE A 67 -15.93 15.56 11.08
N LYS A 68 -17.19 15.36 11.47
CA LYS A 68 -17.61 14.13 12.12
C LYS A 68 -17.60 12.96 11.13
N PRO A 69 -16.94 11.83 11.45
CA PRO A 69 -16.96 10.65 10.61
C PRO A 69 -18.35 10.00 10.62
N LYS A 70 -18.76 9.45 9.49
CA LYS A 70 -19.92 8.55 9.42
C LYS A 70 -19.65 7.28 10.23
N ALA A 71 -20.69 6.64 10.77
CA ALA A 71 -20.54 5.33 11.40
C ALA A 71 -20.21 4.25 10.34
N GLY A 72 -19.19 3.43 10.59
CA GLY A 72 -18.66 2.47 9.60
C GLY A 72 -17.99 3.16 8.41
N THR A 73 -17.39 4.35 8.63
CA THR A 73 -16.68 5.06 7.56
C THR A 73 -15.45 4.27 7.14
N PRO A 74 -15.14 4.16 5.82
CA PRO A 74 -13.88 3.58 5.40
C PRO A 74 -12.73 4.39 5.98
N LEU A 75 -11.65 3.70 6.36
CA LEU A 75 -10.44 4.33 6.87
C LEU A 75 -9.29 4.07 5.93
N ALA A 76 -8.47 5.09 5.71
CA ALA A 76 -7.15 4.93 5.10
C ALA A 76 -6.16 5.84 5.83
N GLY A 77 -4.89 5.46 5.84
CA GLY A 77 -3.86 6.24 6.50
C GLY A 77 -2.52 6.09 5.80
N ALA A 78 -1.72 7.15 5.88
CA ALA A 78 -0.31 7.14 5.52
C ALA A 78 0.44 8.05 6.48
N GLY A 79 1.73 7.85 6.63
CA GLY A 79 2.52 8.64 7.57
C GLY A 79 4.00 8.49 7.33
N TRP A 80 4.78 9.28 8.05
CA TRP A 80 6.23 9.24 8.01
C TRP A 80 6.80 9.58 9.38
N TRP A 81 8.08 9.27 9.54
CA TRP A 81 8.89 9.64 10.68
C TRP A 81 10.03 10.52 10.17
N ASP A 82 10.26 11.66 10.81
CA ASP A 82 11.28 12.63 10.36
C ASP A 82 12.55 12.63 11.22
N GLU A 83 12.85 11.51 11.89
CA GLU A 83 13.88 11.38 12.93
C GLU A 83 13.51 11.99 14.30
N THR A 84 12.44 12.78 14.38
CA THR A 84 12.03 13.46 15.64
C THR A 84 10.58 13.23 16.03
N THR A 85 9.67 13.18 15.08
CA THR A 85 8.24 12.99 15.33
C THR A 85 7.58 12.14 14.23
N THR A 86 6.57 11.37 14.64
CA THR A 86 5.70 10.63 13.73
C THR A 86 4.60 11.56 13.26
N THR A 87 4.42 11.69 11.94
CA THR A 87 3.28 12.39 11.36
C THR A 87 2.36 11.38 10.66
N ALA A 88 1.06 11.55 10.86
CA ALA A 88 0.02 10.73 10.25
C ALA A 88 -0.95 11.61 9.45
N SER A 89 -1.31 11.13 8.27
CA SER A 89 -2.33 11.67 7.39
C SER A 89 -3.45 10.64 7.28
N ILE A 90 -4.60 10.96 7.85
CA ILE A 90 -5.71 10.03 8.05
C ILE A 90 -6.89 10.47 7.18
N TYR A 91 -7.53 9.51 6.54
CA TYR A 91 -8.62 9.72 5.59
C TYR A 91 -9.85 8.94 6.02
N TYR A 92 -11.00 9.60 5.91
CA TYR A 92 -12.30 9.01 6.19
C TYR A 92 -13.40 9.77 5.46
N VAL A 93 -14.59 9.19 5.38
CA VAL A 93 -15.80 9.83 4.87
C VAL A 93 -16.62 10.43 6.03
N ASN A 94 -16.97 11.71 5.92
CA ASN A 94 -17.79 12.40 6.92
C ASN A 94 -19.30 12.10 6.75
N GLU A 95 -20.14 12.65 7.63
CA GLU A 95 -21.60 12.45 7.57
C GLU A 95 -22.26 13.02 6.30
N ASP A 96 -21.61 13.96 5.62
CA ASP A 96 -22.07 14.58 4.37
C ASP A 96 -21.54 13.86 3.11
N ASN A 97 -20.94 12.68 3.25
CA ASN A 97 -20.31 11.89 2.18
C ASN A 97 -19.14 12.60 1.46
N PHE A 98 -18.41 13.47 2.13
CA PHE A 98 -17.12 14.00 1.66
C PHE A 98 -15.95 13.22 2.23
N ILE A 99 -14.90 13.03 1.41
CA ILE A 99 -13.63 12.50 1.91
C ILE A 99 -12.88 13.64 2.61
N VAL A 100 -12.52 13.38 3.85
CA VAL A 100 -11.79 14.30 4.72
C VAL A 100 -10.38 13.75 4.92
N ASN A 101 -9.39 14.63 4.82
CA ASN A 101 -8.03 14.39 5.26
C ASN A 101 -7.77 15.15 6.56
N CYS A 102 -7.20 14.48 7.55
CA CYS A 102 -6.72 15.08 8.79
C CYS A 102 -5.25 14.73 9.01
N VAL A 103 -4.43 15.74 9.30
CA VAL A 103 -3.01 15.57 9.58
C VAL A 103 -2.76 15.72 11.08
N PHE A 104 -1.98 14.81 11.62
CA PHE A 104 -1.65 14.71 13.03
C PHE A 104 -0.14 14.58 13.23
N VAL A 105 0.38 15.26 14.25
CA VAL A 105 1.78 15.15 14.68
C VAL A 105 1.79 14.49 16.05
N CYS A 106 2.68 13.53 16.23
CA CYS A 106 2.82 12.79 17.48
C CYS A 106 3.48 13.64 18.56
N ASP A 107 2.87 13.70 19.73
CA ASP A 107 3.61 14.00 20.95
C ASP A 107 4.36 12.75 21.39
N MET A 108 5.66 12.72 21.11
CA MET A 108 6.52 11.57 21.38
C MET A 108 6.63 11.22 22.87
N SER A 109 6.31 12.16 23.76
CA SER A 109 6.35 11.94 25.21
C SER A 109 5.12 11.21 25.72
N THR A 110 3.95 11.50 25.15
CA THR A 110 2.67 10.92 25.58
C THR A 110 2.19 9.79 24.67
N GLY A 111 2.67 9.72 23.44
CA GLY A 111 2.19 8.81 22.41
C GLY A 111 0.83 9.21 21.82
N LEU A 112 0.40 10.45 22.05
CA LEU A 112 -0.88 10.99 21.58
C LEU A 112 -0.69 11.84 20.32
N PHE A 113 -1.66 11.76 19.41
CA PHE A 113 -1.70 12.56 18.20
C PHE A 113 -2.34 13.94 18.46
N ASN A 114 -1.64 14.99 18.02
CA ASN A 114 -2.14 16.36 17.99
C ASN A 114 -2.49 16.76 16.55
N ARG A 115 -3.75 17.16 16.32
CA ARG A 115 -4.21 17.57 14.99
C ARG A 115 -3.55 18.89 14.59
N THR A 116 -2.96 18.92 13.40
CA THR A 116 -2.36 20.13 12.80
C THR A 116 -3.17 20.65 11.62
N GLY A 117 -4.01 19.82 10.99
CA GLY A 117 -4.86 20.24 9.88
C GLY A 117 -6.02 19.28 9.58
N SER A 118 -7.03 19.80 8.89
CA SER A 118 -8.22 19.06 8.48
C SER A 118 -8.89 19.73 7.29
N TRP A 119 -9.14 18.97 6.21
CA TRP A 119 -9.68 19.50 4.96
C TRP A 119 -10.60 18.49 4.29
N ILE A 120 -11.65 18.97 3.62
CA ILE A 120 -12.41 18.17 2.65
C ILE A 120 -11.57 18.11 1.37
N VAL A 121 -11.22 16.90 0.94
CA VAL A 121 -10.31 16.66 -0.21
C VAL A 121 -11.04 16.17 -1.45
N SER A 122 -12.29 15.70 -1.32
CA SER A 122 -13.09 15.24 -2.46
C SER A 122 -13.87 16.34 -3.18
N GLY A 123 -13.78 17.60 -2.74
CA GLY A 123 -14.47 18.73 -3.36
C GLY A 123 -14.29 18.91 -4.88
N PRO A 124 -13.09 18.67 -5.46
CA PRO A 124 -12.86 18.84 -6.90
C PRO A 124 -13.18 17.59 -7.75
N ALA A 125 -13.71 16.52 -7.15
CA ALA A 125 -13.80 15.20 -7.79
C ALA A 125 -15.25 14.71 -7.95
N PRO A 126 -15.50 13.64 -8.75
CA PRO A 126 -16.80 12.99 -8.82
C PRO A 126 -17.35 12.61 -7.43
N SER A 127 -18.67 12.65 -7.30
CA SER A 127 -19.37 12.33 -6.05
C SER A 127 -18.95 10.97 -5.50
N VAL A 128 -18.68 10.95 -4.20
CA VAL A 128 -18.23 9.78 -3.46
C VAL A 128 -19.41 8.84 -3.23
N ALA A 129 -19.26 7.55 -3.57
CA ALA A 129 -20.30 6.57 -3.27
C ALA A 129 -20.59 6.47 -1.75
N ASN A 130 -21.85 6.29 -1.40
CA ASN A 130 -22.28 6.17 0.00
C ASN A 130 -21.67 4.96 0.73
N ASN A 131 -21.32 3.92 -0.03
CA ASN A 131 -20.66 2.70 0.42
C ASN A 131 -19.19 2.63 -0.02
N THR A 132 -18.54 3.74 -0.42
CA THR A 132 -17.16 3.73 -0.93
C THR A 132 -16.17 3.09 0.04
N GLY A 133 -15.08 2.53 -0.49
CA GLY A 133 -13.85 2.24 0.25
C GLY A 133 -12.79 3.30 0.00
N LEU A 134 -11.74 3.32 0.83
CA LEU A 134 -10.61 4.23 0.70
C LEU A 134 -9.30 3.46 0.74
N ALA A 135 -8.35 3.84 -0.12
CA ALA A 135 -6.97 3.39 -0.05
C ALA A 135 -6.03 4.55 -0.32
N VAL A 136 -4.88 4.62 0.37
CA VAL A 136 -3.94 5.73 0.19
C VAL A 136 -2.50 5.22 0.12
N THR A 137 -1.68 5.87 -0.70
CA THR A 137 -0.22 5.70 -0.72
C THR A 137 0.46 7.06 -0.62
N LEU A 138 1.58 7.11 0.12
CA LEU A 138 2.45 8.27 0.22
C LEU A 138 3.72 8.00 -0.59
N LEU A 139 3.86 8.67 -1.74
CA LEU A 139 4.94 8.45 -2.71
C LEU A 139 6.22 9.26 -2.38
N GLY A 140 6.24 9.97 -1.25
CA GLY A 140 7.35 10.80 -0.78
C GLY A 140 7.04 12.29 -0.78
N SER A 141 8.01 13.11 -0.37
CA SER A 141 7.82 14.55 -0.11
C SER A 141 7.45 15.38 -1.33
N THR A 142 7.82 14.92 -2.54
CA THR A 142 7.55 15.64 -3.79
C THR A 142 6.31 15.09 -4.49
N ALA A 143 6.26 13.77 -4.68
CA ALA A 143 5.14 13.12 -5.36
C ALA A 143 3.87 13.08 -4.51
N GLY A 144 3.98 13.22 -3.19
CA GLY A 144 2.87 13.39 -2.26
C GLY A 144 1.96 12.16 -2.17
N TYR A 145 0.65 12.39 -2.06
CA TYR A 145 -0.33 11.32 -1.82
C TYR A 145 -1.06 10.90 -3.10
N ARG A 146 -1.45 9.64 -3.15
CA ARG A 146 -2.49 9.11 -4.04
C ARG A 146 -3.56 8.44 -3.21
N LEU A 147 -4.78 8.93 -3.33
CA LEU A 147 -5.96 8.46 -2.61
C LEU A 147 -6.96 7.89 -3.62
N TYR A 148 -7.41 6.67 -3.38
CA TYR A 148 -8.32 5.93 -4.23
C TYR A 148 -9.66 5.77 -3.55
N TYR A 149 -10.73 5.92 -4.33
CA TYR A 149 -12.11 5.79 -3.84
C TYR A 149 -13.05 5.38 -4.97
N HIS A 150 -14.24 4.92 -4.59
CA HIS A 150 -15.34 4.63 -5.51
C HIS A 150 -16.28 5.82 -5.63
N ASP A 151 -16.66 6.18 -6.86
CA ASP A 151 -17.74 7.14 -7.12
C ASP A 151 -19.13 6.47 -7.08
N GLU A 152 -20.19 7.25 -7.28
CA GLU A 152 -21.59 6.76 -7.29
C GLU A 152 -21.87 5.63 -8.30
N THR A 153 -21.02 5.45 -9.31
CA THR A 153 -21.12 4.36 -10.29
C THR A 153 -20.26 3.15 -9.91
N MET A 154 -19.67 3.15 -8.72
CA MET A 154 -18.73 2.15 -8.20
C MET A 154 -17.48 1.98 -9.07
N THR A 155 -17.08 3.02 -9.81
CA THR A 155 -15.81 3.03 -10.55
C THR A 155 -14.70 3.67 -9.71
N VAL A 156 -13.44 3.32 -10.00
CA VAL A 156 -12.31 3.68 -9.14
C VAL A 156 -11.65 4.99 -9.61
N ASN A 157 -11.63 5.97 -8.72
CA ASN A 157 -11.11 7.31 -8.94
C ASN A 157 -9.82 7.56 -8.15
N GLU A 158 -8.97 8.45 -8.65
CA GLU A 158 -7.76 8.92 -7.99
C GLU A 158 -7.87 10.41 -7.63
N LEU A 159 -7.65 10.71 -6.36
CA LEU A 159 -7.28 12.03 -5.85
C LEU A 159 -5.77 12.07 -5.65
N SER A 160 -5.13 13.15 -6.09
CA SER A 160 -3.70 13.38 -5.95
C SER A 160 -3.45 14.60 -5.09
N TYR A 161 -2.42 14.54 -4.24
CA TYR A 161 -1.88 15.71 -3.56
C TYR A 161 -0.40 15.84 -3.87
N THR A 162 0.01 17.03 -4.27
CA THR A 162 1.41 17.46 -4.24
C THR A 162 1.53 18.81 -3.54
N VAL A 163 2.74 19.20 -3.14
CA VAL A 163 2.99 20.54 -2.59
C VAL A 163 2.72 21.67 -3.61
N GLU A 164 2.73 21.35 -4.91
CA GLU A 164 2.53 22.32 -6.00
C GLU A 164 1.05 22.45 -6.37
N THR A 165 0.35 21.33 -6.48
CA THR A 165 -1.04 21.28 -6.99
C THR A 165 -2.09 21.23 -5.91
N ASN A 166 -1.72 20.95 -4.66
CA ASN A 166 -2.65 20.62 -3.57
C ASN A 166 -3.55 19.42 -3.97
N TRP A 167 -4.66 19.20 -3.28
CA TRP A 167 -5.62 18.14 -3.62
C TRP A 167 -6.35 18.44 -4.92
N GLU A 168 -6.24 17.53 -5.89
CA GLU A 168 -6.94 17.59 -7.17
C GLU A 168 -7.46 16.21 -7.58
N TRP A 169 -8.48 16.19 -8.42
CA TRP A 169 -8.93 14.97 -9.08
C TRP A 169 -8.00 14.64 -10.24
N HIS A 170 -7.39 13.45 -10.18
CA HIS A 170 -6.39 13.01 -11.16
C HIS A 170 -6.98 12.00 -12.18
N GLY A 171 -8.29 11.76 -12.11
CA GLY A 171 -9.03 10.95 -13.07
C GLY A 171 -9.48 9.58 -12.53
N GLN A 172 -10.19 8.84 -13.38
CA GLN A 172 -10.54 7.44 -13.13
C GLN A 172 -9.37 6.53 -13.49
N ILE A 173 -9.10 5.54 -12.64
CA ILE A 173 -8.07 4.52 -12.86
C ILE A 173 -8.66 3.17 -13.29
N SER A 174 -9.95 2.96 -13.05
CA SER A 174 -10.76 1.89 -13.64
C SER A 174 -12.16 2.40 -13.91
N GLN A 175 -12.67 2.13 -15.12
CA GLN A 175 -14.05 2.41 -15.50
C GLN A 175 -14.97 1.21 -15.25
N ASP A 176 -14.43 0.12 -14.70
CA ASP A 176 -15.19 -1.08 -14.40
C ASP A 176 -15.97 -0.89 -13.08
N PRO A 177 -17.30 -1.02 -13.06
CA PRO A 177 -18.08 -0.94 -11.83
C PRO A 177 -17.80 -2.14 -10.92
N GLN A 178 -17.43 -1.87 -9.68
CA GLN A 178 -17.07 -2.89 -8.70
C GLN A 178 -18.29 -3.35 -7.87
N LEU A 179 -18.37 -4.64 -7.56
CA LEU A 179 -19.44 -5.21 -6.72
C LEU A 179 -19.32 -4.78 -5.26
N SER A 180 -18.10 -4.64 -4.76
CA SER A 180 -17.81 -4.34 -3.36
C SER A 180 -16.88 -3.14 -3.23
N PRO A 181 -16.96 -2.39 -2.12
CA PRO A 181 -16.08 -1.25 -1.90
C PRO A 181 -14.71 -1.62 -1.36
N ALA A 182 -14.42 -2.89 -1.10
CA ALA A 182 -13.13 -3.30 -0.60
C ALA A 182 -12.03 -2.90 -1.59
N ILE A 183 -11.10 -2.06 -1.12
CA ILE A 183 -10.02 -1.51 -1.94
C ILE A 183 -8.76 -1.37 -1.10
N HIS A 184 -7.61 -1.65 -1.70
CA HIS A 184 -6.32 -1.38 -1.08
C HIS A 184 -5.30 -0.98 -2.12
N ALA A 185 -4.28 -0.24 -1.70
CA ALA A 185 -3.21 0.20 -2.57
C ALA A 185 -1.86 -0.01 -1.89
N ALA A 186 -0.86 -0.39 -2.69
CA ALA A 186 0.53 -0.43 -2.28
C ALA A 186 1.40 0.11 -3.41
N PHE A 187 2.56 0.65 -3.06
CA PHE A 187 3.53 1.13 -4.03
C PHE A 187 4.92 0.61 -3.70
N SER A 188 5.77 0.51 -4.72
CA SER A 188 7.19 0.17 -4.56
C SER A 188 8.02 0.96 -5.57
N GLY A 189 9.11 1.59 -5.13
CA GLY A 189 9.96 2.40 -6.00
C GLY A 189 9.24 3.60 -6.62
N THR A 190 9.51 3.90 -7.89
CA THR A 190 8.93 5.04 -8.62
C THR A 190 7.83 4.59 -9.56
N ASN A 191 6.65 5.22 -9.50
CA ASN A 191 5.52 5.01 -10.41
C ASN A 191 5.08 3.54 -10.57
N ASN A 192 5.23 2.72 -9.53
CA ASN A 192 4.78 1.34 -9.52
C ASN A 192 3.81 1.14 -8.35
N ILE A 193 2.61 1.64 -8.58
CA ILE A 193 1.46 1.55 -7.68
C ILE A 193 0.60 0.37 -8.15
N THR A 194 0.10 -0.41 -7.20
CA THR A 194 -0.91 -1.44 -7.45
C THR A 194 -2.09 -1.16 -6.55
N VAL A 195 -3.26 -1.03 -7.16
CA VAL A 195 -4.56 -0.92 -6.50
C VAL A 195 -5.31 -2.22 -6.76
N VAL A 196 -5.93 -2.77 -5.72
CA VAL A 196 -6.75 -3.99 -5.82
C VAL A 196 -8.15 -3.70 -5.32
N THR A 197 -9.14 -4.23 -6.01
CA THR A 197 -10.56 -4.08 -5.65
C THR A 197 -11.34 -5.35 -5.95
N ALA A 198 -12.42 -5.57 -5.20
CA ALA A 198 -13.30 -6.71 -5.36
C ALA A 198 -14.24 -6.47 -6.56
N ARG A 199 -13.99 -7.20 -7.64
CA ARG A 199 -14.71 -7.01 -8.92
C ARG A 199 -16.08 -7.63 -8.87
N ASP A 200 -16.13 -8.95 -8.66
CA ASP A 200 -17.35 -9.74 -8.68
C ASP A 200 -17.22 -10.98 -7.78
N GLN A 201 -18.19 -11.89 -7.86
CA GLN A 201 -18.28 -13.08 -7.01
C GLN A 201 -17.15 -14.10 -7.21
N GLU A 202 -16.36 -13.97 -8.27
CA GLU A 202 -15.30 -14.91 -8.63
C GLU A 202 -13.94 -14.21 -8.73
N ASP A 203 -13.91 -12.92 -9.04
CA ASP A 203 -12.70 -12.21 -9.44
C ASP A 203 -12.34 -10.99 -8.57
N ILE A 204 -11.04 -10.73 -8.50
CA ILE A 204 -10.41 -9.51 -7.98
C ILE A 204 -9.80 -8.75 -9.15
N GLU A 205 -10.04 -7.44 -9.22
CA GLU A 205 -9.40 -6.55 -10.19
C GLU A 205 -8.09 -5.99 -9.61
N VAL A 206 -7.06 -5.98 -10.45
CA VAL A 206 -5.73 -5.44 -10.16
C VAL A 206 -5.42 -4.34 -11.15
N ILE A 207 -5.30 -3.12 -10.65
CA ILE A 207 -5.05 -1.90 -11.42
C ILE A 207 -3.62 -1.46 -11.10
N ARG A 208 -2.74 -1.47 -12.10
CA ARG A 208 -1.31 -1.20 -11.92
C ARG A 208 -0.86 0.00 -12.72
N LEU A 209 -0.19 0.95 -12.05
CA LEU A 209 0.58 1.99 -12.71
C LEU A 209 1.92 1.39 -13.14
N ASN A 210 2.22 1.47 -14.44
CA ASN A 210 3.45 0.93 -15.00
C ASN A 210 4.48 2.03 -15.23
N SER A 211 5.72 1.64 -15.52
CA SER A 211 6.84 2.55 -15.76
C SER A 211 6.65 3.50 -16.94
N ASP A 212 5.73 3.21 -17.85
CA ASP A 212 5.30 4.06 -18.96
C ASP A 212 4.23 5.10 -18.54
N ASN A 213 3.94 5.20 -17.24
CA ASN A 213 2.89 6.02 -16.63
C ASN A 213 1.47 5.67 -17.10
N SER A 214 1.27 4.47 -17.66
CA SER A 214 -0.05 3.96 -18.02
C SER A 214 -0.61 3.07 -16.91
N TRP A 215 -1.90 3.26 -16.64
CA TRP A 215 -2.70 2.32 -15.86
C TRP A 215 -3.04 1.11 -16.71
N ARG A 216 -2.76 -0.09 -16.20
CA ARG A 216 -3.17 -1.36 -16.79
C ARG A 216 -4.05 -2.13 -15.81
N ILE A 217 -5.10 -2.75 -16.34
CA ILE A 217 -6.10 -3.46 -15.59
C ILE A 217 -6.00 -4.94 -15.95
N ALA A 218 -6.00 -5.80 -14.93
CA ALA A 218 -6.07 -7.24 -15.05
C ALA A 218 -6.99 -7.79 -13.96
N THR A 219 -7.40 -9.05 -14.10
CA THR A 219 -8.23 -9.75 -13.13
C THR A 219 -7.60 -11.07 -12.75
N LEU A 220 -7.99 -11.60 -11.59
CA LEU A 220 -7.70 -12.95 -11.15
C LEU A 220 -8.91 -13.55 -10.41
N PRO A 221 -9.14 -14.87 -10.48
CA PRO A 221 -8.33 -15.84 -11.21
C PRO A 221 -8.59 -15.88 -12.73
N HIS A 222 -9.72 -15.34 -13.21
CA HIS A 222 -10.02 -15.28 -14.63
C HIS A 222 -9.34 -14.08 -15.30
N THR A 223 -8.92 -14.26 -16.54
CA THR A 223 -8.31 -13.18 -17.35
C THR A 223 -9.38 -12.38 -18.09
N LEU A 224 -9.06 -11.14 -18.48
CA LEU A 224 -9.89 -10.34 -19.37
C LEU A 224 -9.81 -10.81 -20.84
N ASN A 225 -10.82 -10.48 -21.65
CA ASN A 225 -10.86 -10.80 -23.09
C ASN A 225 -9.77 -10.09 -23.90
N SER A 226 -9.39 -8.88 -23.49
CA SER A 226 -8.30 -8.12 -24.11
C SER A 226 -7.02 -8.25 -23.28
N SER A 227 -5.89 -8.42 -23.97
CA SER A 227 -4.56 -8.44 -23.34
C SER A 227 -4.06 -7.05 -22.93
N VAL A 228 -4.70 -5.98 -23.43
CA VAL A 228 -4.36 -4.59 -23.09
C VAL A 228 -5.63 -3.88 -22.69
N VAL A 229 -5.85 -3.80 -21.38
CA VAL A 229 -6.93 -3.01 -20.77
C VAL A 229 -6.28 -1.93 -19.91
N THR A 230 -6.76 -0.70 -20.05
CA THR A 230 -6.23 0.50 -19.39
C THR A 230 -7.36 1.30 -18.77
N ASN A 231 -7.02 2.34 -18.00
CA ASN A 231 -8.02 3.27 -17.44
C ASN A 231 -8.83 4.04 -18.51
N GLN A 232 -8.38 4.04 -19.77
CA GLN A 232 -9.11 4.63 -20.89
C GLN A 232 -10.11 3.66 -21.53
N THR A 233 -10.06 2.37 -21.17
CA THR A 233 -10.96 1.36 -21.72
C THR A 233 -12.37 1.58 -21.18
N PRO A 234 -13.41 1.72 -22.03
CA PRO A 234 -14.78 1.84 -21.55
C PRO A 234 -15.17 0.65 -20.68
N GLY A 235 -15.86 0.89 -19.56
CA GLY A 235 -16.25 -0.18 -18.62
C GLY A 235 -16.97 -1.37 -19.29
N THR A 236 -17.84 -1.11 -20.28
CA THR A 236 -18.54 -2.16 -21.05
C THR A 236 -17.63 -3.09 -21.84
N ASN A 237 -16.38 -2.70 -22.06
CA ASN A 237 -15.38 -3.48 -22.79
C ASN A 237 -14.41 -4.21 -21.86
N ILE A 238 -14.47 -3.95 -20.55
CA ILE A 238 -13.70 -4.67 -19.53
C ILE A 238 -14.48 -5.93 -19.18
N THR A 239 -14.26 -7.00 -19.95
CA THR A 239 -15.04 -8.24 -19.85
C THR A 239 -14.15 -9.44 -19.55
N ILE A 240 -14.62 -10.31 -18.65
CA ILE A 240 -13.97 -11.58 -18.31
C ILE A 240 -13.97 -12.51 -19.53
N ASN A 241 -12.85 -13.20 -19.75
CA ASN A 241 -12.75 -14.26 -20.74
C ASN A 241 -13.33 -15.56 -20.19
N GLN A 242 -14.62 -15.77 -20.47
CA GLN A 242 -15.36 -16.97 -20.04
C GLN A 242 -14.88 -18.27 -20.71
N THR A 243 -14.05 -18.19 -21.74
CA THR A 243 -13.51 -19.38 -22.44
C THR A 243 -12.14 -19.80 -21.95
N ALA A 244 -11.40 -18.89 -21.31
CA ALA A 244 -10.11 -19.20 -20.71
C ALA A 244 -10.34 -19.85 -19.33
N PRO A 245 -9.80 -21.05 -19.08
CA PRO A 245 -9.93 -21.67 -17.77
C PRO A 245 -9.14 -20.87 -16.72
N ALA A 246 -9.75 -20.65 -15.55
CA ALA A 246 -9.01 -20.17 -14.38
C ALA A 246 -8.04 -21.24 -13.87
N ASN A 247 -6.82 -20.82 -13.53
CA ASN A 247 -5.79 -21.72 -13.00
C ASN A 247 -6.00 -22.11 -11.53
N PHE A 248 -6.88 -21.39 -10.83
CA PHE A 248 -7.25 -21.61 -9.43
C PHE A 248 -8.59 -20.93 -9.13
N SER A 249 -9.14 -21.17 -7.95
CA SER A 249 -10.28 -20.41 -7.42
C SER A 249 -9.90 -19.67 -6.14
N LEU A 250 -10.57 -18.54 -5.88
CA LEU A 250 -10.45 -17.84 -4.60
C LEU A 250 -11.22 -18.64 -3.54
N THR A 251 -10.52 -19.14 -2.52
CA THR A 251 -11.11 -20.00 -1.51
C THR A 251 -11.99 -19.17 -0.57
N SER A 252 -13.23 -19.63 -0.33
CA SER A 252 -14.19 -18.94 0.56
C SER A 252 -14.48 -17.48 0.17
N TRP A 253 -14.27 -17.12 -1.10
CA TRP A 253 -14.56 -15.80 -1.66
C TRP A 253 -16.04 -15.64 -2.01
N THR A 254 -16.53 -14.41 -1.87
CA THR A 254 -17.94 -14.06 -2.11
C THR A 254 -18.11 -12.85 -3.04
N GLY A 255 -17.02 -12.21 -3.45
CA GLY A 255 -17.01 -10.92 -4.14
C GLY A 255 -17.29 -9.72 -3.26
N SER A 256 -17.55 -9.92 -1.96
CA SER A 256 -17.82 -8.82 -1.01
C SER A 256 -17.12 -9.06 0.32
N PRO A 257 -15.78 -9.08 0.34
CA PRO A 257 -15.03 -9.10 1.60
C PRO A 257 -15.27 -7.78 2.35
N GLY A 258 -15.13 -7.79 3.68
CA GLY A 258 -15.15 -6.57 4.48
C GLY A 258 -13.98 -5.66 4.12
N GLY A 259 -12.77 -6.23 4.11
CA GLY A 259 -11.55 -5.55 3.66
C GLY A 259 -10.74 -6.36 2.65
N LEU A 260 -9.97 -5.66 1.82
CA LEU A 260 -8.89 -6.20 1.00
C LEU A 260 -7.56 -5.60 1.47
N GLY A 261 -6.48 -6.34 1.30
CA GLY A 261 -5.13 -5.86 1.54
C GLY A 261 -4.19 -6.23 0.40
N ILE A 262 -3.22 -5.37 0.11
CA ILE A 262 -2.10 -5.72 -0.78
C ILE A 262 -0.78 -5.35 -0.12
N SER A 263 0.20 -6.24 -0.21
CA SER A 263 1.59 -6.03 0.18
C SER A 263 2.53 -6.24 -1.01
N ILE A 264 3.69 -5.58 -0.98
CA ILE A 264 4.77 -5.76 -1.97
C ILE A 264 6.08 -5.99 -1.23
N ASP A 265 6.74 -7.12 -1.49
CA ASP A 265 8.05 -7.45 -0.91
C ASP A 265 9.23 -6.88 -1.72
N GLN A 266 10.46 -7.04 -1.22
CA GLN A 266 11.69 -6.53 -1.89
C GLN A 266 11.95 -7.20 -3.25
N HIS A 267 11.31 -8.34 -3.52
CA HIS A 267 11.38 -9.08 -4.78
C HIS A 267 10.22 -8.70 -5.74
N TYR A 268 9.45 -7.67 -5.39
CA TYR A 268 8.28 -7.21 -6.13
C TYR A 268 7.15 -8.25 -6.23
N THR A 269 7.14 -9.27 -5.37
CA THR A 269 6.00 -10.17 -5.20
C THR A 269 4.85 -9.36 -4.63
N ARG A 270 3.71 -9.40 -5.30
CA ARG A 270 2.46 -8.79 -4.83
C ARG A 270 1.63 -9.86 -4.17
N SER A 271 1.21 -9.64 -2.94
CA SER A 271 0.31 -10.56 -2.24
C SER A 271 -0.97 -9.82 -1.89
N ILE A 272 -2.11 -10.40 -2.27
CA ILE A 272 -3.45 -9.90 -1.93
C ILE A 272 -3.98 -10.75 -0.78
N TRP A 273 -4.62 -10.09 0.18
CA TRP A 273 -5.10 -10.65 1.43
C TRP A 273 -6.59 -10.37 1.60
N TYR A 274 -7.35 -11.36 2.06
CA TYR A 274 -8.78 -11.22 2.38
C TYR A 274 -9.18 -12.21 3.50
N ILE A 275 -10.23 -11.87 4.25
CA ILE A 275 -10.92 -12.82 5.13
C ILE A 275 -12.09 -13.42 4.35
N GLY A 276 -12.16 -14.75 4.30
CA GLY A 276 -13.24 -15.47 3.61
C GLY A 276 -14.55 -15.51 4.40
N ASN A 277 -15.60 -16.05 3.79
CA ASN A 277 -16.89 -16.28 4.44
C ASN A 277 -16.86 -17.34 5.57
N ASP A 278 -15.75 -18.03 5.73
CA ASP A 278 -15.44 -18.96 6.83
C ASP A 278 -14.59 -18.32 7.93
N SER A 279 -14.47 -16.99 7.91
CA SER A 279 -13.65 -16.19 8.84
C SER A 279 -12.14 -16.48 8.80
N SER A 280 -11.65 -17.22 7.80
CA SER A 280 -10.23 -17.56 7.66
C SER A 280 -9.50 -16.54 6.80
N LEU A 281 -8.22 -16.28 7.11
CA LEU A 281 -7.33 -15.45 6.30
C LEU A 281 -6.82 -16.24 5.10
N TYR A 282 -6.92 -15.65 3.92
CA TYR A 282 -6.42 -16.20 2.67
C TYR A 282 -5.48 -15.21 1.98
N SER A 283 -4.59 -15.76 1.15
CA SER A 283 -3.79 -14.95 0.25
C SER A 283 -3.50 -15.58 -1.09
N VAL A 284 -3.36 -14.71 -2.08
CA VAL A 284 -2.94 -15.02 -3.43
C VAL A 284 -1.75 -14.12 -3.76
N ALA A 285 -0.71 -14.68 -4.39
CA ALA A 285 0.49 -13.93 -4.70
C ALA A 285 0.84 -14.01 -6.18
N ASN A 286 1.36 -12.91 -6.72
CA ASN A 286 1.92 -12.84 -8.06
C ASN A 286 3.41 -13.16 -7.98
N LYS A 287 3.79 -14.40 -8.29
CA LYS A 287 5.18 -14.84 -8.39
C LYS A 287 5.49 -15.11 -9.85
N ASN A 288 6.57 -14.52 -10.37
CA ASN A 288 6.95 -14.65 -11.79
C ASN A 288 5.80 -14.35 -12.76
N TYR A 289 5.04 -13.28 -12.49
CA TYR A 289 3.88 -12.85 -13.28
C TYR A 289 2.67 -13.79 -13.27
N VAL A 290 2.68 -14.85 -12.45
CA VAL A 290 1.56 -15.77 -12.30
C VAL A 290 0.94 -15.61 -10.92
N TRP A 291 -0.38 -15.40 -10.89
CA TRP A 291 -1.14 -15.43 -9.64
C TRP A 291 -1.41 -16.86 -9.21
N SER A 292 -1.17 -17.15 -7.93
CA SER A 292 -1.55 -18.43 -7.33
C SER A 292 -1.88 -18.27 -5.85
N PRO A 293 -2.74 -19.14 -5.28
CA PRO A 293 -2.94 -19.22 -3.84
C PRO A 293 -1.62 -19.46 -3.10
N GLN A 294 -1.47 -18.87 -1.93
CA GLN A 294 -0.40 -19.23 -1.00
C GLN A 294 -0.89 -20.31 -0.04
N ALA A 295 0.05 -21.05 0.56
CA ALA A 295 -0.28 -22.04 1.57
C ALA A 295 -0.87 -21.36 2.81
N ASN A 296 -2.04 -21.84 3.24
CA ASN A 296 -2.64 -21.41 4.50
C ASN A 296 -1.74 -21.78 5.67
N GLN A 297 -1.80 -20.96 6.73
CA GLN A 297 -1.11 -21.23 7.97
C GLN A 297 -2.07 -21.82 9.01
N SER A 298 -1.52 -22.44 10.06
CA SER A 298 -2.33 -22.88 11.19
C SER A 298 -2.85 -21.69 12.00
N ASN A 299 -3.86 -21.94 12.85
CA ASN A 299 -4.45 -20.93 13.74
C ASN A 299 -3.46 -20.34 14.76
N ALA A 300 -2.27 -20.94 14.92
CA ALA A 300 -1.18 -20.39 15.73
C ALA A 300 -0.50 -19.18 15.06
N TYR A 301 -0.65 -19.02 13.75
CA TYR A 301 -0.10 -17.91 12.96
C TYR A 301 -1.22 -17.05 12.34
N TRP A 302 -2.25 -17.67 11.78
CA TRP A 302 -3.39 -16.99 11.16
C TRP A 302 -4.67 -17.35 11.94
N PRO A 303 -5.01 -16.61 13.00
CA PRO A 303 -6.19 -16.90 13.81
C PRO A 303 -7.49 -16.68 13.03
N ILE A 304 -8.55 -17.36 13.44
CA ILE A 304 -9.89 -17.16 12.88
C ILE A 304 -10.44 -15.79 13.32
N ALA A 305 -10.94 -15.01 12.38
CA ALA A 305 -11.54 -13.71 12.64
C ALA A 305 -12.89 -13.82 13.37
N ASP A 306 -13.30 -12.74 14.04
CA ASP A 306 -14.58 -12.68 14.77
C ASP A 306 -15.82 -12.87 13.89
N SER A 307 -15.71 -12.54 12.60
CA SER A 307 -16.84 -12.53 11.66
C SER A 307 -16.42 -13.04 10.28
N PRO A 308 -17.33 -13.68 9.53
CA PRO A 308 -17.18 -13.95 8.10
C PRO A 308 -16.91 -12.66 7.33
N ASN A 309 -16.05 -12.72 6.32
CA ASN A 309 -15.70 -11.56 5.49
C ASN A 309 -15.26 -10.35 6.34
N ALA A 310 -14.58 -10.57 7.47
CA ALA A 310 -14.21 -9.47 8.36
C ALA A 310 -13.35 -8.41 7.66
N GLU A 311 -13.43 -7.19 8.18
CA GLU A 311 -12.49 -6.13 7.85
C GLU A 311 -11.07 -6.57 8.22
N LEU A 312 -10.10 -6.22 7.38
CA LEU A 312 -8.69 -6.37 7.66
C LEU A 312 -7.92 -5.15 7.13
N SER A 313 -6.74 -4.91 7.69
CA SER A 313 -5.78 -3.98 7.08
C SER A 313 -4.42 -4.64 6.96
N VAL A 314 -3.71 -4.32 5.88
CA VAL A 314 -2.37 -4.82 5.59
C VAL A 314 -1.44 -3.63 5.45
N THR A 315 -0.27 -3.73 6.08
CA THR A 315 0.84 -2.85 5.79
C THR A 315 2.12 -3.65 5.62
N SER A 316 3.04 -3.13 4.83
CA SER A 316 4.30 -3.81 4.55
C SER A 316 5.43 -2.82 4.39
N ASP A 317 6.62 -3.22 4.81
CA ASP A 317 7.86 -2.55 4.45
C ASP A 317 8.51 -3.26 3.28
N PHE A 318 8.63 -2.54 2.16
CA PHE A 318 9.25 -3.06 0.94
C PHE A 318 10.71 -3.47 1.17
N LYS A 319 11.47 -2.72 2.00
CA LYS A 319 12.92 -2.97 2.15
C LYS A 319 13.22 -4.25 2.91
N SER A 320 12.48 -4.54 3.97
CA SER A 320 12.67 -5.73 4.80
C SER A 320 11.78 -6.90 4.39
N SER A 321 10.90 -6.74 3.40
CA SER A 321 9.84 -7.71 3.05
C SER A 321 8.91 -8.05 4.22
N THR A 322 8.84 -7.15 5.21
CA THR A 322 7.99 -7.34 6.39
C THR A 322 6.54 -7.07 6.02
N VAL A 323 5.63 -7.94 6.49
CA VAL A 323 4.18 -7.77 6.36
C VAL A 323 3.53 -7.81 7.74
N ARG A 324 2.59 -6.90 7.97
CA ARG A 324 1.73 -6.85 9.14
C ARG A 324 0.28 -6.87 8.67
N ILE A 325 -0.52 -7.74 9.27
CA ILE A 325 -1.94 -7.87 8.99
C ILE A 325 -2.70 -7.72 10.30
N TYR A 326 -3.76 -6.91 10.27
CA TYR A 326 -4.58 -6.62 11.44
C TYR A 326 -6.05 -6.90 11.17
N TYR A 327 -6.70 -7.59 12.09
CA TYR A 327 -8.15 -7.81 12.13
C TYR A 327 -8.58 -8.18 13.55
N LEU A 328 -9.89 -8.29 13.78
CA LEU A 328 -10.43 -8.59 15.11
C LEU A 328 -10.50 -10.10 15.38
N VAL A 329 -9.97 -10.49 16.54
CA VAL A 329 -10.03 -11.85 17.11
C VAL A 329 -10.37 -11.72 18.59
N ASN A 330 -11.44 -12.38 19.03
CA ASN A 330 -12.03 -12.25 20.36
C ASN A 330 -12.25 -10.79 20.77
N LYS A 331 -12.70 -9.94 19.84
CA LYS A 331 -12.93 -8.48 19.98
C LYS A 331 -11.66 -7.67 20.29
N GLN A 332 -10.49 -8.26 20.10
CA GLN A 332 -9.20 -7.59 20.25
C GLN A 332 -8.53 -7.48 18.88
N VAL A 333 -7.71 -6.45 18.68
CA VAL A 333 -6.94 -6.32 17.45
C VAL A 333 -5.81 -7.35 17.49
N ALA A 334 -5.89 -8.34 16.62
CA ALA A 334 -4.82 -9.30 16.37
C ALA A 334 -3.82 -8.70 15.39
N GLU A 335 -2.56 -9.05 15.58
CA GLU A 335 -1.44 -8.72 14.72
C GLU A 335 -0.80 -10.02 14.23
N ILE A 336 -0.76 -10.17 12.92
CA ILE A 336 -0.13 -11.27 12.22
C ILE A 336 1.13 -10.71 11.56
N LYS A 337 2.27 -11.39 11.75
CA LYS A 337 3.59 -10.91 11.33
C LYS A 337 4.27 -11.90 10.39
N TYR A 338 4.76 -11.38 9.27
CA TYR A 338 5.78 -12.02 8.46
C TYR A 338 7.02 -11.13 8.48
N GLU A 339 8.14 -11.64 8.99
CA GLU A 339 9.42 -10.93 9.08
C GLU A 339 10.56 -11.96 9.12
N ASP A 340 11.75 -11.58 8.66
CA ASP A 340 12.90 -12.50 8.52
C ASP A 340 12.56 -13.77 7.73
N ASP A 341 11.77 -13.62 6.67
CA ASP A 341 11.27 -14.71 5.82
C ASP A 341 10.47 -15.80 6.55
N VAL A 342 9.88 -15.48 7.71
CA VAL A 342 9.11 -16.44 8.50
C VAL A 342 7.86 -15.81 9.12
N TRP A 343 6.77 -16.59 9.14
CA TRP A 343 5.59 -16.23 9.93
C TRP A 343 5.91 -16.34 11.41
N LYS A 344 5.61 -15.30 12.17
CA LYS A 344 5.65 -15.35 13.64
C LYS A 344 4.25 -15.69 14.17
N GLY A 345 4.20 -16.31 15.35
CA GLY A 345 2.93 -16.55 16.03
C GLY A 345 2.18 -15.23 16.21
N TRP A 346 0.88 -15.23 15.95
CA TRP A 346 0.08 -14.01 16.08
C TRP A 346 -0.01 -13.60 17.56
N ALA A 347 -0.27 -12.31 17.79
CA ALA A 347 -0.49 -11.77 19.12
C ALA A 347 -1.59 -10.71 19.09
N THR A 348 -2.17 -10.42 20.25
CA THR A 348 -3.01 -9.24 20.40
C THR A 348 -2.16 -8.01 20.65
N LEU A 349 -2.60 -6.85 20.13
CA LEU A 349 -1.92 -5.59 20.39
C LEU A 349 -1.89 -5.28 21.88
N GLN A 350 -0.71 -4.90 22.36
CA GLN A 350 -0.49 -4.58 23.77
C GLN A 350 -1.14 -3.25 24.15
N LEU A 351 -1.52 -3.10 25.40
CA LEU A 351 -1.99 -1.81 25.92
C LEU A 351 -0.83 -0.80 25.96
N PRO A 352 -1.09 0.49 25.67
CA PRO A 352 -0.09 1.55 25.82
C PRO A 352 0.46 1.59 27.24
N LYS A 353 1.77 1.80 27.37
CA LYS A 353 2.42 1.94 28.67
C LYS A 353 1.99 3.27 29.30
N LEU A 354 1.20 3.21 30.37
CA LEU A 354 0.82 4.41 31.12
C LEU A 354 2.08 5.08 31.69
N VAL A 355 2.35 6.32 31.28
CA VAL A 355 3.37 7.15 31.92
C VAL A 355 2.79 7.57 33.27
N THR A 356 3.18 6.86 34.33
CA THR A 356 2.82 7.26 35.69
C THR A 356 3.57 8.57 35.99
N THR A 357 2.91 9.71 35.84
CA THR A 357 3.40 10.96 36.41
C THR A 357 3.37 10.78 37.92
N SER A 358 4.53 10.54 38.52
CA SER A 358 4.69 10.56 39.97
C SER A 358 4.16 11.92 40.48
N PRO A 359 3.27 11.96 41.48
CA PRO A 359 2.65 13.22 41.91
C PRO A 359 3.72 14.15 42.44
N ILE A 360 3.93 15.28 41.74
CA ILE A 360 4.71 16.41 42.24
C ILE A 360 3.86 17.08 43.34
N PRO A 361 4.37 17.27 44.56
CA PRO A 361 3.60 17.87 45.65
C PRO A 361 3.21 19.32 45.30
N SER A 362 1.93 19.60 45.50
CA SER A 362 1.26 20.87 45.23
C SER A 362 1.70 21.98 46.18
N THR A 363 2.23 23.07 45.62
CA THR A 363 2.26 24.40 46.26
C THR A 363 1.28 25.32 45.52
N PRO A 364 0.35 25.99 46.22
CA PRO A 364 -0.67 26.81 45.57
C PRO A 364 -0.08 28.17 45.19
N SER A 365 -0.28 28.59 43.94
CA SER A 365 -0.08 29.99 43.53
C SER A 365 -1.24 30.45 42.67
N SER A 366 -1.83 31.55 43.13
CA SER A 366 -3.06 32.19 42.68
C SER A 366 -3.02 32.72 41.24
N LEU A 367 -4.16 32.58 40.54
CA LEU A 367 -4.51 33.28 39.30
C LEU A 367 -4.41 34.81 39.45
N PRO A 368 -4.28 35.52 38.32
CA PRO A 368 -5.43 36.29 37.86
C PRO A 368 -5.82 36.00 36.41
N ALA A 369 -7.11 36.12 36.16
CA ALA A 369 -7.74 36.10 34.83
C ALA A 369 -7.50 37.43 34.12
N GLU A 370 -7.31 37.42 32.78
CA GLU A 370 -7.95 38.40 31.90
C GLU A 370 -7.83 38.08 30.38
N THR A 371 -8.97 38.31 29.72
CA THR A 371 -9.25 38.85 28.36
C THR A 371 -8.73 38.20 27.07
N SER A 372 -9.73 37.81 26.27
CA SER A 372 -9.69 37.61 24.82
C SER A 372 -9.18 38.84 24.05
N ALA A 373 -8.21 38.64 23.16
CA ALA A 373 -7.95 39.54 22.05
C ALA A 373 -7.48 38.76 20.82
N ALA A 374 -8.15 39.01 19.69
CA ALA A 374 -7.84 38.47 18.38
C ALA A 374 -6.44 38.93 17.90
N SER A 375 -5.71 38.02 17.25
CA SER A 375 -4.60 38.40 16.37
C SER A 375 -4.60 37.55 15.11
N ASN A 376 -4.58 38.25 13.98
CA ASN A 376 -4.46 37.73 12.63
C ASN A 376 -3.03 37.25 12.35
N ALA A 377 -2.95 36.28 11.42
CA ALA A 377 -1.85 36.02 10.48
C ALA A 377 -0.52 35.47 11.03
N GLY A 378 -0.28 34.19 10.73
CA GLY A 378 1.04 33.58 10.74
C GLY A 378 0.97 32.08 10.42
N LEU A 379 1.18 31.72 9.15
CA LEU A 379 1.31 30.32 8.71
C LEU A 379 2.39 29.61 9.55
N SER A 380 2.02 28.48 10.14
CA SER A 380 2.87 27.67 11.03
C SER A 380 4.12 27.13 10.31
N ALA A 381 5.24 27.10 11.04
CA ALA A 381 6.57 26.68 10.59
C ALA A 381 6.64 25.23 10.06
N GLY A 382 5.61 24.41 10.26
CA GLY A 382 5.51 23.06 9.69
C GLY A 382 5.42 23.02 8.17
N ALA A 383 4.99 24.13 7.52
CA ALA A 383 5.00 24.26 6.06
C ALA A 383 6.36 24.71 5.49
N LYS A 384 7.34 25.06 6.34
CA LYS A 384 8.68 25.54 5.92
C LYS A 384 9.81 24.52 6.11
N ALA A 385 9.59 23.45 6.87
CA ALA A 385 10.62 22.43 7.10
C ALA A 385 10.97 21.60 5.84
N GLY A 386 10.05 21.51 4.86
CA GLY A 386 10.30 20.83 3.57
C GLY A 386 11.00 21.66 2.49
N LEU A 387 11.26 22.96 2.73
CA LEU A 387 11.84 23.87 1.72
C LEU A 387 13.33 24.22 1.94
N GLY A 388 13.92 23.79 3.06
CA GLY A 388 15.23 24.28 3.51
C GLY A 388 16.47 23.65 2.87
N VAL A 389 16.37 22.49 2.21
CA VAL A 389 17.54 21.77 1.66
C VAL A 389 17.51 21.67 0.12
N GLY A 390 16.37 21.93 -0.53
CA GLY A 390 16.21 21.75 -1.98
C GLY A 390 16.59 22.94 -2.87
N ILE A 391 16.50 24.18 -2.36
CA ILE A 391 16.62 25.38 -3.21
C ILE A 391 18.08 25.68 -3.59
N THR A 392 19.05 25.35 -2.73
CA THR A 392 20.48 25.59 -3.03
C THR A 392 21.04 24.59 -4.04
N LEU A 393 20.58 23.32 -4.01
CA LEU A 393 20.99 22.29 -4.97
C LEU A 393 20.25 22.41 -6.32
N GLY A 394 18.97 22.80 -6.32
CA GLY A 394 18.21 23.03 -7.55
C GLY A 394 18.77 24.15 -8.42
N VAL A 395 19.19 25.27 -7.81
CA VAL A 395 19.79 26.40 -8.55
C VAL A 395 21.16 26.05 -9.12
N LEU A 396 21.99 25.28 -8.41
CA LEU A 396 23.28 24.81 -8.93
C LEU A 396 23.12 23.79 -10.07
N ALA A 397 22.14 22.90 -9.99
CA ALA A 397 21.83 21.95 -11.06
C ALA A 397 21.32 22.65 -12.33
N LEU A 398 20.43 23.65 -12.19
CA LEU A 398 19.92 24.44 -13.32
C LEU A 398 21.01 25.30 -13.97
N LEU A 399 21.93 25.88 -13.19
CA LEU A 399 23.09 26.60 -13.71
C LEU A 399 24.07 25.66 -14.43
N GLY A 400 24.28 24.45 -13.90
CA GLY A 400 25.10 23.41 -14.55
C GLY A 400 24.54 22.94 -15.89
N ILE A 401 23.23 22.67 -15.94
CA ILE A 401 22.53 22.27 -17.18
C ILE A 401 22.53 23.41 -18.20
N GLY A 402 22.30 24.66 -17.76
CA GLY A 402 22.37 25.84 -18.62
C GLY A 402 23.76 26.03 -19.25
N ALA A 403 24.83 25.88 -18.45
CA ALA A 403 26.20 25.97 -18.94
C ALA A 403 26.55 24.83 -19.93
N ALA A 404 26.11 23.60 -19.65
CA ALA A 404 26.31 22.46 -20.53
C ALA A 404 25.63 22.65 -21.91
N ILE A 405 24.37 23.11 -21.92
CA ILE A 405 23.63 23.38 -23.17
C ILE A 405 24.29 24.51 -23.96
N PHE A 406 24.76 25.58 -23.30
CA PHE A 406 25.45 26.69 -23.96
C PHE A 406 26.77 26.25 -24.62
N LEU A 407 27.57 25.41 -23.94
CA LEU A 407 28.82 24.89 -24.48
C LEU A 407 28.59 23.93 -25.66
N VAL A 408 27.57 23.07 -25.60
CA VAL A 408 27.21 22.18 -26.72
C VAL A 408 26.73 22.97 -27.94
N ARG A 409 25.96 24.05 -27.74
CA ARG A 409 25.52 24.94 -28.84
C ARG A 409 26.69 25.69 -29.49
N ARG A 410 27.70 26.15 -28.73
CA ARG A 410 28.92 26.74 -29.29
C ARG A 410 29.74 25.74 -30.11
N ARG A 411 29.81 24.48 -29.70
CA ARG A 411 30.55 23.45 -30.45
C ARG A 411 29.85 23.05 -31.75
N LYS A 412 28.51 22.99 -31.76
CA LYS A 412 27.75 22.70 -33.00
C LYS A 412 27.79 23.84 -34.02
N ALA A 413 27.87 25.10 -33.58
CA ALA A 413 28.04 26.24 -34.48
C ALA A 413 29.41 26.28 -35.17
N ALA A 414 30.47 25.72 -34.54
CA ALA A 414 31.79 25.60 -35.15
C ALA A 414 31.89 24.48 -36.20
N LEU A 415 31.01 23.47 -36.14
CA LEU A 415 30.98 22.34 -37.07
C LEU A 415 30.04 22.55 -38.27
N ALA A 416 29.15 23.55 -38.22
CA ALA A 416 28.22 23.89 -39.32
C ALA A 416 28.77 24.93 -40.31
N ALA A 417 30.03 25.39 -40.13
CA ALA A 417 30.71 26.32 -41.03
C ALA A 417 31.61 25.62 -42.08
N GLY A 418 31.67 24.29 -42.07
CA GLY A 418 32.38 23.50 -43.07
C GLY A 418 31.39 22.73 -43.95
N GLU A 419 31.58 22.85 -45.27
CA GLU A 419 31.04 21.98 -46.32
C GLU A 419 29.61 22.25 -46.85
N ARG A 420 29.52 23.09 -47.89
CA ARG A 420 28.44 23.06 -48.89
C ARG A 420 28.95 22.36 -50.14
N VAL A 421 28.34 21.23 -50.55
CA VAL A 421 28.26 20.79 -51.96
C VAL A 421 26.91 20.04 -52.18
N PRO A 422 26.21 20.21 -53.31
CA PRO A 422 24.78 19.96 -53.41
C PRO A 422 24.34 18.71 -54.20
N ILE A 423 23.19 18.17 -53.75
CA ILE A 423 22.00 17.66 -54.48
C ILE A 423 22.17 16.55 -55.55
N GLY A 424 21.43 15.44 -55.33
CA GLY A 424 20.99 14.49 -56.36
C GLY A 424 19.66 13.82 -55.96
N ILE A 425 18.65 13.96 -56.82
CA ILE A 425 17.25 13.53 -56.69
C ILE A 425 17.08 12.07 -57.17
N SER A 426 16.22 11.27 -56.54
CA SER A 426 15.37 10.27 -57.23
C SER A 426 14.34 9.60 -56.32
N ASP A 427 13.07 9.66 -56.76
CA ASP A 427 11.89 8.95 -56.26
C ASP A 427 12.00 7.41 -56.37
N SER A 428 11.27 6.68 -55.52
CA SER A 428 10.33 5.63 -55.96
C SER A 428 9.64 4.89 -54.80
N ASN A 429 8.34 4.69 -54.98
CA ASN A 429 7.45 3.81 -54.22
C ASN A 429 7.92 2.35 -54.24
N THR A 430 7.78 1.60 -53.13
CA THR A 430 7.46 0.15 -53.14
C THR A 430 6.76 -0.25 -51.84
N ALA A 431 5.79 -1.14 -51.98
CA ALA A 431 4.81 -1.58 -51.01
C ALA A 431 5.34 -2.56 -49.93
N ALA A 432 4.52 -2.63 -48.88
CA ALA A 432 4.41 -3.59 -47.78
C ALA A 432 5.21 -4.90 -47.81
N THR A 433 5.84 -5.21 -46.68
CA THR A 433 5.98 -6.57 -46.14
C THR A 433 5.67 -6.60 -44.65
N SER A 434 4.70 -7.44 -44.30
CA SER A 434 4.44 -8.01 -42.99
C SER A 434 5.61 -8.89 -42.52
N TYR A 435 6.02 -8.75 -41.26
CA TYR A 435 6.57 -9.74 -40.31
C TYR A 435 7.51 -9.03 -39.30
N GLY A 436 7.36 -9.32 -38.01
CA GLY A 436 8.37 -8.97 -37.01
C GLY A 436 7.86 -8.89 -35.57
N SER A 437 7.79 -10.03 -34.89
CA SER A 437 7.75 -10.15 -33.44
C SER A 437 8.90 -9.39 -32.77
N PRO A 438 8.72 -8.72 -31.62
CA PRO A 438 9.82 -8.33 -30.76
C PRO A 438 10.15 -9.46 -29.77
N ASP A 439 11.19 -10.21 -30.13
CA ASP A 439 12.32 -10.67 -29.31
C ASP A 439 12.27 -10.40 -27.78
N PRO A 440 12.35 -11.43 -26.91
CA PRO A 440 12.58 -11.26 -25.49
C PRO A 440 14.07 -11.09 -25.21
N ARG A 441 14.51 -9.85 -24.96
CA ARG A 441 15.87 -9.60 -24.43
C ARG A 441 15.82 -9.43 -22.92
N PRO A 442 16.66 -10.15 -22.15
CA PRO A 442 16.82 -9.91 -20.73
C PRO A 442 17.67 -8.64 -20.56
N ALA A 443 17.06 -7.56 -20.07
CA ALA A 443 17.81 -6.43 -19.57
C ALA A 443 18.32 -6.76 -18.16
N SER A 444 19.54 -7.28 -18.08
CA SER A 444 20.36 -7.23 -16.88
C SER A 444 20.79 -5.78 -16.66
N ALA A 445 19.95 -4.99 -15.96
CA ALA A 445 20.38 -3.70 -15.41
C ALA A 445 20.97 -3.96 -14.03
N ALA A 446 22.31 -3.91 -13.97
CA ALA A 446 23.05 -3.74 -12.74
C ALA A 446 22.55 -2.48 -12.01
N TYR A 447 22.01 -2.64 -10.80
CA TYR A 447 21.73 -1.54 -9.89
C TYR A 447 22.62 -1.70 -8.66
N ASP A 448 23.79 -1.10 -8.75
CA ASP A 448 24.59 -0.75 -7.58
C ASP A 448 24.07 0.57 -6.99
N ASN A 449 23.87 0.54 -5.67
CA ASN A 449 23.94 1.67 -4.73
C ASN A 449 22.90 2.80 -4.82
N TYR A 450 21.85 2.71 -3.99
CA TYR A 450 21.29 3.88 -3.31
C TYR A 450 21.35 3.67 -1.80
N MET A 451 22.57 3.81 -1.30
CA MET A 451 22.86 4.00 0.11
C MET A 451 22.42 5.40 0.53
N TRP A 452 21.55 5.47 1.52
CA TRP A 452 21.56 6.58 2.46
C TRP A 452 22.92 6.50 3.18
N GLU A 453 23.83 7.45 3.02
CA GLU A 453 25.09 7.43 3.77
C GLU A 453 25.25 8.68 4.62
N LYS A 454 25.17 8.46 5.94
CA LYS A 454 25.71 9.32 7.00
C LYS A 454 27.22 9.33 6.88
N LYS A 455 27.80 10.51 6.68
CA LYS A 455 29.24 10.74 6.62
C LYS A 455 29.86 10.60 8.03
N ASN A 456 30.60 9.52 8.28
CA ASN A 456 31.61 9.47 9.35
C ASN A 456 32.93 9.01 8.74
N LEU A 457 33.89 9.93 8.67
CA LEU A 457 35.27 9.68 8.26
C LEU A 457 36.00 8.99 9.42
N ALA A 458 36.47 7.76 9.20
CA ALA A 458 37.62 7.21 9.90
C ALA A 458 38.45 6.38 8.92
N THR A 459 39.62 6.93 8.60
CA THR A 459 40.72 6.36 7.84
C THR A 459 41.20 5.04 8.48
N ASN A 460 41.36 3.97 7.70
CA ASN A 460 42.67 3.31 7.55
C ASN A 460 42.67 2.21 6.47
N GLN A 461 43.80 2.20 5.76
CA GLN A 461 44.21 1.41 4.60
C GLN A 461 44.20 -0.11 4.86
N PHE A 462 43.99 -0.93 3.82
CA PHE A 462 44.77 -2.14 3.48
C PHE A 462 44.50 -2.60 2.01
N PRO A 463 45.38 -3.41 1.39
CA PRO A 463 45.78 -3.25 -0.01
C PRO A 463 45.08 -4.18 -1.02
N THR A 464 45.18 -3.74 -2.28
CA THR A 464 44.74 -4.38 -3.52
C THR A 464 45.38 -5.74 -3.78
N VAL A 465 44.55 -6.74 -4.10
CA VAL A 465 44.96 -7.96 -4.81
C VAL A 465 44.08 -8.10 -6.07
N ASN A 466 44.76 -8.18 -7.20
CA ASN A 466 44.21 -8.35 -8.54
C ASN A 466 44.11 -9.85 -8.85
N PRO A 467 43.00 -10.39 -9.38
CA PRO A 467 43.04 -11.65 -10.09
C PRO A 467 42.81 -11.43 -11.60
N GLU A 468 43.74 -12.00 -12.37
CA GLU A 468 43.76 -12.07 -13.82
C GLU A 468 42.51 -12.75 -14.41
N ILE A 469 42.03 -12.20 -15.52
CA ILE A 469 40.93 -12.76 -16.32
C ILE A 469 41.51 -13.84 -17.24
N TYR A 470 41.12 -15.10 -17.03
CA TYR A 470 41.26 -16.16 -18.03
C TYR A 470 40.09 -16.08 -19.03
N GLN A 471 40.38 -15.67 -20.27
CA GLN A 471 39.48 -15.86 -21.41
C GLN A 471 39.43 -17.35 -21.77
N LEU A 472 38.23 -17.96 -21.68
CA LEU A 472 37.97 -19.28 -22.24
C LEU A 472 37.27 -19.16 -23.60
N ASP A 473 37.82 -19.93 -24.52
CA ASP A 473 37.53 -20.03 -25.95
C ASP A 473 36.08 -20.46 -26.25
N ALA A 474 35.47 -19.81 -27.23
CA ALA A 474 34.09 -19.98 -27.64
C ALA A 474 33.96 -21.07 -28.71
N SER A 475 34.01 -22.35 -28.31
CA SER A 475 33.76 -23.44 -29.26
C SER A 475 33.19 -24.75 -28.70
N GLN A 476 32.44 -24.73 -27.58
CA GLN A 476 31.62 -25.90 -27.16
C GLN A 476 30.27 -25.47 -26.57
N ARG A 477 29.17 -25.88 -27.20
CA ARG A 477 27.81 -25.73 -26.67
C ARG A 477 27.59 -26.71 -25.51
N PRO A 478 27.15 -26.27 -24.32
CA PRO A 478 26.68 -27.18 -23.28
C PRO A 478 25.35 -27.80 -23.74
N THR A 479 25.30 -29.12 -23.77
CA THR A 479 24.06 -29.90 -23.87
C THR A 479 23.33 -29.80 -22.53
N GLU A 480 22.05 -29.43 -22.54
CA GLU A 480 21.21 -29.32 -21.34
C GLU A 480 21.21 -30.64 -20.55
N LEU A 481 21.49 -30.56 -19.24
CA LEU A 481 21.23 -31.67 -18.34
C LEU A 481 19.73 -31.89 -18.22
N ALA A 482 19.28 -33.11 -18.51
CA ALA A 482 17.90 -33.53 -18.38
C ALA A 482 17.34 -33.26 -16.97
N ALA A 483 16.11 -32.73 -16.93
CA ALA A 483 15.38 -32.43 -15.70
C ALA A 483 15.30 -33.64 -14.75
N PRO A 484 15.39 -33.42 -13.42
CA PRO A 484 15.22 -34.49 -12.44
C PRO A 484 13.82 -35.09 -12.53
N ARG A 485 13.76 -36.43 -12.60
CA ARG A 485 12.51 -37.20 -12.62
C ARG A 485 11.76 -37.01 -11.29
N PRO A 486 10.41 -36.92 -11.30
CA PRO A 486 9.64 -36.92 -10.06
C PRO A 486 9.79 -38.26 -9.34
N MET A 487 10.30 -38.23 -8.11
CA MET A 487 10.19 -39.37 -7.18
C MET A 487 8.77 -39.41 -6.62
N TYR A 488 8.12 -40.57 -6.76
CA TYR A 488 6.89 -40.89 -6.04
C TYR A 488 7.26 -41.44 -4.66
N GLU A 489 6.81 -40.78 -3.59
CA GLU A 489 6.78 -41.37 -2.26
C GLU A 489 5.59 -42.34 -2.14
N LEU A 490 5.85 -43.51 -1.54
CA LEU A 490 4.87 -44.55 -1.25
C LEU A 490 4.05 -44.18 0.00
N PRO A 491 2.74 -44.53 0.07
CA PRO A 491 1.89 -44.20 1.20
C PRO A 491 2.03 -45.18 2.40
N ASP A 492 2.00 -44.58 3.60
CA ASP A 492 1.67 -45.07 4.95
C ASP A 492 1.96 -46.51 5.38
N GLN A 493 2.70 -46.61 6.49
CA GLN A 493 2.53 -47.66 7.50
C GLN A 493 2.63 -47.04 8.90
N SER A 494 1.47 -46.82 9.51
CA SER A 494 1.32 -46.61 10.96
C SER A 494 1.26 -47.97 11.64
N PHE A 495 2.20 -48.27 12.55
CA PHE A 495 1.94 -49.16 13.69
C PHE A 495 2.81 -48.80 14.89
N SER A 496 2.11 -48.63 16.00
CA SER A 496 2.50 -48.57 17.41
C SER A 496 3.47 -49.68 17.85
N HIS A 497 4.32 -49.40 18.84
CA HIS A 497 4.27 -50.05 20.16
C HIS A 497 5.24 -49.41 21.16
N GLU A 498 4.74 -49.32 22.39
CA GLU A 498 5.43 -48.95 23.64
C GLU A 498 6.71 -49.74 23.87
N LEU A 499 7.65 -49.16 24.64
CA LEU A 499 8.26 -49.85 25.79
C LEU A 499 8.94 -48.83 26.72
N SER A 500 8.43 -48.79 27.94
CA SER A 500 9.05 -48.17 29.11
C SER A 500 10.33 -48.90 29.50
N ALA A 501 11.32 -48.16 30.01
CA ALA A 501 12.36 -48.71 30.86
C ALA A 501 12.79 -47.67 31.90
N ASP A 502 12.07 -47.67 33.02
CA ASP A 502 12.66 -47.38 34.33
C ASP A 502 13.54 -48.58 34.72
N THR A 503 14.80 -48.33 35.13
CA THR A 503 15.36 -48.75 36.43
C THR A 503 16.88 -48.52 36.55
N HIS A 504 17.20 -47.59 37.47
CA HIS A 504 18.06 -47.75 38.65
C HIS A 504 19.60 -47.81 38.62
N SER A 505 20.13 -47.04 39.59
CA SER A 505 21.38 -47.15 40.39
C SER A 505 22.65 -46.59 39.74
N ARG A 506 23.42 -45.70 40.38
CA ARG A 506 23.67 -45.42 41.81
C ARG A 506 23.72 -43.93 42.13
#